data_AF-A0A382P8Y1-F1
#
_entry.id   AF-A0A382P8Y1-F1
#
_cell.length_a   1.000
_cell.length_b   1.000
_cell.length_c   1.000
_cell.angle_alpha   90.00
_cell.angle_beta   90.00
_cell.angle_gamma   90.00
#
_symmetry.space_group_name_H-M   'P 1'
#
loop_
_entity.id
_entity.type
_entity.pdbx_description
1 polymer ?
#
loop_
_entity_poly.entity_id
_entity_poly.type
_entity_poly.pdbx_seq_one_letter_code
_entity_poly.pdbx_strand_id
1 'polypeptide(L)'
;MFVLPKKGAVARNASLKEQSRKGFALVLCLALLSVVFALVVGMTSLVTVELRRTQLRQETVMSRTYARFGLGVVLGELKKHVGPDQRVTAAASLLQEDEESSSGRDGRRHWTGVWDANDKDAQPVWLVSERNADPSESDSYSMNMVERVELVGELGNEFAAEDKVRVGKVGVELVVKPSLRSNRRGSRHGRKTSGSYAYWVGDEGLKAKINMPRGEDALNSTGFGVSVIPGFETFESQVPAQTRSKLLNEASVADATGAVSKKDLNARFHDVTVHGHGVLANVKGGGLRRDLTAGLQLDAKDSEGELVLTGDEQIFGSVGGGESPSQSGGGGFVPGRGFPELQGYELWNN
;
A
#
# COMPACT_ATOMS: atom_id res chain seq x y z
N MET A 1 9.72 110.10 70.09
CA MET A 1 10.44 109.17 70.99
C MET A 1 9.49 108.02 71.29
N PHE A 2 9.72 106.73 71.07
CA PHE A 2 10.84 105.84 70.73
C PHE A 2 10.23 104.60 70.02
N VAL A 3 10.71 104.21 68.83
CA VAL A 3 11.43 102.95 68.48
C VAL A 3 10.59 101.65 68.29
N LEU A 4 10.84 101.01 67.13
CA LEU A 4 10.27 99.78 66.52
C LEU A 4 10.66 98.45 67.23
N PRO A 5 10.08 97.28 66.85
CA PRO A 5 10.74 96.42 65.83
C PRO A 5 9.79 95.65 64.85
N LYS A 6 10.42 94.89 63.94
CA LYS A 6 9.96 94.33 62.64
C LYS A 6 9.30 92.92 62.67
N LYS A 7 8.66 92.58 61.52
CA LYS A 7 8.64 91.30 60.72
C LYS A 7 7.47 90.29 60.85
N GLY A 8 7.01 89.81 59.66
CA GLY A 8 6.33 88.52 59.39
C GLY A 8 5.05 88.68 58.54
N ALA A 9 5.03 88.49 57.21
CA ALA A 9 4.84 87.20 56.48
C ALA A 9 3.68 86.35 57.08
N VAL A 10 2.64 85.91 56.37
CA VAL A 10 2.64 85.00 55.22
C VAL A 10 1.23 85.01 54.58
N ALA A 11 1.19 85.08 53.26
CA ALA A 11 0.00 84.84 52.45
C ALA A 11 -0.25 83.33 52.26
N ARG A 12 -1.53 82.96 52.19
CA ARG A 12 -2.11 81.86 51.39
C ARG A 12 -1.50 80.47 51.57
N ASN A 13 -2.21 79.59 52.28
CA ASN A 13 -2.15 78.14 52.05
C ASN A 13 -3.51 77.49 52.35
N ALA A 14 -4.46 77.63 51.42
CA ALA A 14 -5.71 76.88 51.43
C ALA A 14 -6.13 76.57 49.98
N SER A 15 -5.31 75.83 49.23
CA SER A 15 -5.69 75.32 47.90
C SER A 15 -4.83 74.15 47.40
N LEU A 16 -4.38 73.25 48.28
CA LEU A 16 -3.57 72.09 47.87
C LEU A 16 -4.15 70.75 48.35
N LYS A 17 -5.48 70.62 48.40
CA LYS A 17 -6.12 69.36 48.84
C LYS A 17 -7.26 68.85 47.95
N GLU A 18 -7.20 69.12 46.65
CA GLU A 18 -8.23 68.65 45.71
C GLU A 18 -7.71 68.06 44.38
N GLN A 19 -6.41 67.78 44.28
CA GLN A 19 -5.81 67.20 43.06
C GLN A 19 -5.63 65.67 43.09
N SER A 20 -5.88 64.97 44.20
CA SER A 20 -5.53 63.53 44.33
C SER A 20 -6.58 62.52 43.85
N ARG A 21 -7.70 62.95 43.24
CA ARG A 21 -8.78 62.04 42.78
C ARG A 21 -8.96 61.91 41.27
N LYS A 22 -8.24 62.68 40.46
CA LYS A 22 -8.39 62.67 38.99
C LYS A 22 -7.59 61.56 38.27
N GLY A 23 -6.63 60.93 38.93
CA GLY A 23 -5.85 59.81 38.36
C GLY A 23 -6.52 58.44 38.48
N PHE A 24 -7.32 58.21 39.53
CA PHE A 24 -7.90 56.87 39.82
C PHE A 24 -8.92 56.42 38.77
N ALA A 25 -9.78 57.33 38.30
CA ALA A 25 -10.76 57.02 37.25
C ALA A 25 -10.09 56.66 35.92
N LEU A 26 -8.96 57.30 35.59
CA LEU A 26 -8.19 56.98 34.39
C LEU A 26 -7.59 55.56 34.48
N VAL A 27 -7.01 55.21 35.63
CA VAL A 27 -6.46 53.86 35.87
C VAL A 27 -7.57 52.81 35.81
N LEU A 28 -8.75 53.09 36.38
CA LEU A 28 -9.90 52.18 36.31
C LEU A 28 -10.39 51.98 34.86
N CYS A 29 -10.47 53.05 34.07
CA CYS A 29 -10.84 52.94 32.65
C CYS A 29 -9.78 52.20 31.82
N LEU A 30 -8.49 52.44 32.09
CA LEU A 30 -7.40 51.77 31.38
C LEU A 30 -7.32 50.29 31.75
N ALA A 31 -7.58 49.94 33.01
CA ALA A 31 -7.74 48.57 33.46
C ALA A 31 -8.93 47.88 32.76
N LEU A 32 -10.10 48.52 32.73
CA LEU A 32 -11.28 47.98 32.02
C LEU A 32 -11.03 47.81 30.52
N LEU A 33 -10.43 48.80 29.85
CA LEU A 33 -10.07 48.72 28.43
C LEU A 33 -9.04 47.63 28.16
N SER A 34 -8.06 47.44 29.06
CA SER A 34 -7.06 46.37 28.91
C SER A 34 -7.69 44.98 29.00
N VAL A 35 -8.67 44.78 29.89
CA VAL A 35 -9.40 43.52 30.02
C VAL A 35 -10.26 43.25 28.79
N VAL A 36 -10.98 44.26 28.30
CA VAL A 36 -11.79 44.13 27.08
C VAL A 36 -10.91 43.85 25.87
N PHE A 37 -9.77 44.54 25.74
CA PHE A 37 -8.82 44.30 24.66
C PHE A 37 -8.25 42.87 24.71
N ALA A 38 -7.85 42.40 25.89
CA ALA A 38 -7.39 41.02 26.08
C ALA A 38 -8.45 39.98 25.68
N LEU A 39 -9.73 40.24 26.00
CA LEU A 39 -10.84 39.37 25.62
C LEU A 39 -11.02 39.31 24.10
N VAL A 40 -11.00 40.46 23.42
CA VAL A 40 -11.14 40.52 21.96
C VAL A 40 -9.98 39.81 21.26
N VAL A 41 -8.74 40.01 21.72
CA VAL A 41 -7.56 39.32 21.18
C VAL A 41 -7.65 37.81 21.41
N GLY A 42 -8.07 37.38 22.61
CA GLY A 42 -8.28 35.96 22.94
C GLY A 42 -9.34 35.30 22.04
N MET A 43 -10.48 35.96 21.84
CA MET A 43 -11.54 35.44 20.97
C MET A 43 -11.11 35.38 19.50
N THR A 44 -10.38 36.39 19.01
CA THR A 44 -9.85 36.40 17.64
C THR A 44 -8.85 35.27 17.43
N SER A 45 -7.99 35.01 18.43
CA SER A 45 -7.05 33.88 18.39
C SER A 45 -7.78 32.53 18.34
N LEU A 46 -8.83 32.34 19.14
CA LEU A 46 -9.60 31.10 19.11
C LEU A 46 -10.27 30.87 17.74
N VAL A 47 -10.93 31.91 17.20
CA VAL A 47 -11.60 31.84 15.89
C VAL A 47 -10.61 31.50 14.77
N THR A 48 -9.42 32.11 14.77
CA THR A 48 -8.41 31.81 13.75
C THR A 48 -7.91 30.35 13.82
N VAL A 49 -7.74 29.80 15.03
CA VAL A 49 -7.37 28.38 15.21
C VAL A 49 -8.49 27.45 14.75
N GLU A 50 -9.76 27.75 15.07
CA GLU A 50 -10.92 26.97 14.64
C GLU A 50 -11.10 26.98 13.11
N LEU A 51 -10.92 28.15 12.48
CA LEU A 51 -10.96 28.28 11.02
C LEU A 51 -9.86 27.43 10.37
N ARG A 52 -8.63 27.49 10.88
CA ARG A 52 -7.52 26.68 10.37
C ARG A 52 -7.79 25.17 10.53
N ARG A 53 -8.33 24.74 11.67
CA ARG A 53 -8.72 23.33 11.89
C ARG A 53 -9.83 22.88 10.94
N THR A 54 -10.81 23.73 10.68
CA THR A 54 -11.93 23.43 9.79
C THR A 54 -11.46 23.28 8.34
N GLN A 55 -10.56 24.16 7.89
CA GLN A 55 -9.95 24.07 6.56
C GLN A 55 -9.19 22.75 6.38
N LEU A 56 -8.32 22.40 7.34
CA LEU A 56 -7.58 21.12 7.31
C LEU A 56 -8.52 19.91 7.30
N ARG A 57 -9.61 19.96 8.09
CA ARG A 57 -10.62 18.89 8.11
C ARG A 57 -11.33 18.78 6.77
N GLN A 58 -11.68 19.92 6.14
CA GLN A 58 -12.30 19.94 4.83
C GLN A 58 -11.38 19.35 3.77
N GLU A 59 -10.12 19.77 3.71
CA GLU A 59 -9.12 19.24 2.78
C GLU A 59 -8.95 17.72 2.96
N THR A 60 -8.83 17.25 4.21
CA THR A 60 -8.72 15.82 4.51
C THR A 60 -9.94 15.02 4.03
N VAL A 61 -11.16 15.56 4.23
CA VAL A 61 -12.40 14.92 3.78
C VAL A 61 -12.46 14.87 2.24
N MET A 62 -12.05 15.93 1.57
CA MET A 62 -12.00 15.97 0.10
C MET A 62 -10.98 14.95 -0.45
N SER A 63 -9.76 14.92 0.10
CA SER A 63 -8.74 13.93 -0.31
C SER A 63 -9.20 12.49 -0.10
N ARG A 64 -9.84 12.19 1.03
CA ARG A 64 -10.45 10.87 1.28
C ARG A 64 -11.56 10.53 0.29
N THR A 65 -12.34 11.52 -0.12
CA THR A 65 -13.42 11.33 -1.11
C THR A 65 -12.84 11.00 -2.48
N TYR A 66 -11.80 11.71 -2.91
CA TYR A 66 -11.10 11.41 -4.16
C TYR A 66 -10.39 10.06 -4.13
N ALA A 67 -9.79 9.68 -3.00
CA ALA A 67 -9.19 8.35 -2.83
C ALA A 67 -10.24 7.24 -2.93
N ARG A 68 -11.42 7.41 -2.31
CA ARG A 68 -12.54 6.44 -2.44
C ARG A 68 -13.10 6.36 -3.85
N PHE A 69 -13.19 7.49 -4.55
CA PHE A 69 -13.56 7.51 -5.96
C PHE A 69 -12.54 6.72 -6.79
N GLY A 70 -11.25 6.97 -6.59
CA GLY A 70 -10.17 6.21 -7.21
C GLY A 70 -10.29 4.71 -6.94
N LEU A 71 -10.52 4.30 -5.69
CA LEU A 71 -10.75 2.90 -5.32
C LEU A 71 -11.92 2.26 -6.10
N GLY A 72 -13.02 3.00 -6.28
CA GLY A 72 -14.15 2.56 -7.10
C GLY A 72 -13.77 2.34 -8.56
N VAL A 73 -12.95 3.23 -9.13
CA VAL A 73 -12.40 3.08 -10.49
C VAL A 73 -11.50 1.84 -10.56
N VAL A 74 -10.57 1.67 -9.62
CA VAL A 74 -9.66 0.50 -9.59
C VAL A 74 -10.44 -0.81 -9.51
N LEU A 75 -11.45 -0.88 -8.65
CA LEU A 75 -12.27 -2.08 -8.53
C LEU A 75 -13.03 -2.39 -9.83
N GLY A 76 -13.44 -1.36 -10.56
CA GLY A 76 -14.03 -1.49 -11.89
C GLY A 76 -13.03 -2.06 -12.90
N GLU A 77 -11.83 -1.48 -12.98
CA GLU A 77 -10.77 -1.96 -13.90
C GLU A 77 -10.32 -3.38 -13.54
N LEU A 78 -10.18 -3.71 -12.24
CA LEU A 78 -9.89 -5.05 -11.76
C LEU A 78 -10.95 -6.05 -12.19
N LYS A 79 -12.23 -5.77 -11.96
CA LYS A 79 -13.31 -6.69 -12.36
C LYS A 79 -13.39 -6.85 -13.87
N LYS A 80 -13.11 -5.78 -14.62
CA LYS A 80 -13.15 -5.79 -16.09
C LYS A 80 -12.00 -6.61 -16.67
N HIS A 81 -10.79 -6.45 -16.14
CA HIS A 81 -9.58 -7.03 -16.71
C HIS A 81 -9.15 -8.34 -16.05
N VAL A 82 -9.35 -8.52 -14.75
CA VAL A 82 -8.96 -9.70 -13.95
C VAL A 82 -10.19 -10.56 -13.56
N GLY A 83 -11.40 -10.13 -13.92
CA GLY A 83 -12.62 -10.89 -13.63
C GLY A 83 -12.73 -12.25 -14.35
N PRO A 84 -12.40 -12.34 -15.65
CA PRO A 84 -12.39 -13.63 -16.35
C PRO A 84 -11.29 -14.55 -15.84
N ASP A 85 -11.58 -15.85 -15.68
CA ASP A 85 -10.61 -16.86 -15.21
C ASP A 85 -9.45 -17.12 -16.19
N GLN A 86 -9.49 -16.53 -17.38
CA GLN A 86 -8.51 -16.69 -18.46
C GLN A 86 -7.54 -15.51 -18.53
N ARG A 87 -7.18 -14.99 -17.36
CA ARG A 87 -6.33 -13.82 -17.21
C ARG A 87 -5.12 -14.20 -16.37
N VAL A 88 -3.96 -13.73 -16.80
CA VAL A 88 -2.70 -13.93 -16.08
C VAL A 88 -2.21 -12.56 -15.64
N THR A 89 -1.87 -12.43 -14.36
CA THR A 89 -1.20 -11.25 -13.82
C THR A 89 0.28 -11.51 -13.70
N ALA A 90 1.07 -10.46 -13.92
CA ALA A 90 2.52 -10.51 -13.81
C ALA A 90 3.09 -9.09 -13.63
N ALA A 91 4.24 -8.98 -12.99
CA ALA A 91 4.91 -7.70 -12.83
C ALA A 91 5.62 -7.27 -14.12
N ALA A 92 5.74 -5.95 -14.32
CA ALA A 92 6.45 -5.36 -15.44
C ALA A 92 7.95 -5.69 -15.45
N SER A 93 8.51 -6.08 -14.31
CA SER A 93 9.89 -6.55 -14.19
C SER A 93 10.19 -7.72 -15.14
N LEU A 94 9.22 -8.57 -15.47
CA LEU A 94 9.38 -9.67 -16.44
C LEU A 94 9.70 -9.20 -17.86
N LEU A 95 9.34 -7.96 -18.21
CA LEU A 95 9.56 -7.38 -19.54
C LEU A 95 10.79 -6.45 -19.57
N GLN A 96 11.35 -6.10 -18.42
CA GLN A 96 12.49 -5.20 -18.33
C GLN A 96 13.76 -6.04 -18.26
N GLU A 97 14.56 -6.01 -19.31
CA GLU A 97 15.92 -6.55 -19.26
C GLU A 97 16.76 -5.72 -18.28
N ASP A 98 17.69 -6.39 -17.58
CA ASP A 98 18.56 -5.84 -16.52
C ASP A 98 19.62 -4.85 -17.07
N GLU A 99 19.25 -3.99 -18.03
CA GLU A 99 20.12 -2.90 -18.43
C GLU A 99 20.20 -1.86 -17.31
N GLU A 100 21.39 -1.82 -16.72
CA GLU A 100 21.90 -1.06 -15.58
C GLU A 100 21.85 0.48 -15.73
N SER A 101 21.00 1.00 -16.62
CA SER A 101 20.96 2.43 -16.95
C SER A 101 19.60 2.86 -17.50
N SER A 102 18.67 3.28 -16.64
CA SER A 102 17.61 4.19 -17.11
C SER A 102 17.09 5.09 -15.99
N SER A 103 17.83 6.18 -15.74
CA SER A 103 17.27 7.39 -15.15
C SER A 103 16.02 7.79 -15.95
N GLY A 104 14.82 7.46 -15.44
CA GLY A 104 13.54 7.71 -16.11
C GLY A 104 12.56 6.52 -16.16
N ARG A 105 12.95 5.31 -15.75
CA ARG A 105 12.03 4.16 -15.54
C ARG A 105 11.74 3.88 -14.05
N ASP A 106 12.16 4.81 -13.19
CA ASP A 106 12.07 4.78 -11.73
C ASP A 106 10.65 4.40 -11.26
N GLY A 107 10.56 3.23 -10.63
CA GLY A 107 9.36 2.68 -10.02
C GLY A 107 8.26 2.11 -10.94
N ARG A 108 8.57 1.79 -12.20
CA ARG A 108 7.64 1.08 -13.10
C ARG A 108 7.77 -0.45 -13.07
N ARG A 109 8.90 -0.99 -12.59
CA ARG A 109 9.17 -2.44 -12.49
C ARG A 109 8.06 -3.21 -11.76
N HIS A 110 7.47 -2.59 -10.74
CA HIS A 110 6.43 -3.20 -9.91
C HIS A 110 5.01 -3.00 -10.44
N TRP A 111 4.82 -2.44 -11.64
CA TRP A 111 3.48 -2.35 -12.22
C TRP A 111 2.94 -3.73 -12.57
N THR A 112 1.67 -3.99 -12.23
CA THR A 112 1.03 -5.27 -12.55
C THR A 112 0.33 -5.17 -13.90
N GLY A 113 0.75 -6.02 -14.83
CA GLY A 113 0.10 -6.22 -16.13
C GLY A 113 -0.93 -7.35 -16.06
N VAL A 114 -1.87 -7.32 -16.99
CA VAL A 114 -2.86 -8.39 -17.19
C VAL A 114 -2.81 -8.84 -18.63
N TRP A 115 -2.51 -10.11 -18.84
CA TRP A 115 -2.46 -10.78 -20.15
C TRP A 115 -3.70 -11.64 -20.35
N ASP A 116 -4.14 -11.76 -21.61
CA ASP A 116 -5.15 -12.75 -22.00
C ASP A 116 -4.45 -14.08 -22.30
N ALA A 117 -4.83 -15.15 -21.61
CA ALA A 117 -4.21 -16.46 -21.80
C ALA A 117 -4.50 -17.07 -23.19
N ASN A 118 -5.56 -16.61 -23.86
CA ASN A 118 -5.97 -17.15 -25.16
C ASN A 118 -5.40 -16.37 -26.34
N ASP A 119 -4.97 -15.12 -26.12
CA ASP A 119 -4.48 -14.24 -27.17
C ASP A 119 -3.03 -13.87 -26.88
N LYS A 120 -2.12 -14.51 -27.63
CA LYS A 120 -0.67 -14.32 -27.48
C LYS A 120 -0.19 -12.96 -27.97
N ASP A 121 -0.92 -12.35 -28.91
CA ASP A 121 -0.53 -11.09 -29.54
C ASP A 121 -1.20 -9.88 -28.87
N ALA A 122 -2.14 -10.12 -27.95
CA ALA A 122 -2.78 -9.06 -27.17
C ALA A 122 -1.77 -8.34 -26.27
N GLN A 123 -1.74 -7.02 -26.36
CA GLN A 123 -0.96 -6.20 -25.45
C GLN A 123 -1.52 -6.28 -24.02
N PRO A 124 -0.66 -6.37 -22.99
CA PRO A 124 -1.11 -6.40 -21.62
C PRO A 124 -1.74 -5.09 -21.20
N VAL A 125 -2.72 -5.19 -20.31
CA VAL A 125 -3.34 -4.04 -19.66
C VAL A 125 -2.66 -3.81 -18.32
N TRP A 126 -2.06 -2.64 -18.13
CA TRP A 126 -1.41 -2.27 -16.87
C TRP A 126 -2.41 -1.67 -15.89
N LEU A 127 -2.43 -2.19 -14.66
CA LEU A 127 -3.36 -1.79 -13.60
C LEU A 127 -2.85 -0.57 -12.82
N VAL A 128 -2.66 0.54 -13.51
CA VAL A 128 -2.16 1.81 -12.95
C VAL A 128 -2.96 3.01 -13.43
N SER A 129 -2.92 4.11 -12.68
CA SER A 129 -3.60 5.36 -13.02
C SER A 129 -2.88 6.17 -14.12
N GLU A 130 -2.45 5.52 -15.20
CA GLU A 130 -1.74 6.16 -16.31
C GLU A 130 -2.44 5.84 -17.63
N ARG A 131 -2.66 6.87 -18.45
CA ARG A 131 -3.29 6.69 -19.76
C ARG A 131 -2.25 6.12 -20.70
N ASN A 132 -2.59 5.03 -21.41
CA ASN A 132 -1.68 4.32 -22.30
C ASN A 132 -0.40 3.93 -21.56
N ALA A 133 -0.56 3.41 -20.34
CA ALA A 133 0.55 2.97 -19.51
C ALA A 133 1.42 1.97 -20.29
N ASP A 134 2.71 2.26 -20.38
CA ASP A 134 3.73 1.38 -20.93
C ASP A 134 4.96 1.41 -19.99
N PRO A 135 5.36 0.28 -19.41
CA PRO A 135 6.51 0.24 -18.51
C PRO A 135 7.86 0.39 -19.24
N SER A 136 7.89 0.17 -20.56
CA SER A 136 9.11 0.23 -21.38
C SER A 136 9.41 1.64 -21.91
N GLU A 137 8.38 2.50 -22.01
CA GLU A 137 8.48 3.86 -22.49
C GLU A 137 9.43 4.67 -21.59
N SER A 138 10.51 5.22 -22.17
CA SER A 138 11.39 6.12 -21.44
C SER A 138 10.64 7.42 -21.13
N ASP A 139 10.88 8.01 -19.94
CA ASP A 139 10.46 9.38 -19.62
C ASP A 139 11.21 10.37 -20.55
N SER A 140 10.91 10.35 -21.85
CA SER A 140 11.31 11.40 -22.76
C SER A 140 10.59 12.65 -22.28
N TYR A 141 11.38 13.67 -21.96
CA TYR A 141 10.97 14.95 -21.37
C TYR A 141 9.86 15.62 -22.18
N SER A 142 8.61 15.15 -22.07
CA SER A 142 7.46 15.89 -22.52
C SER A 142 7.14 16.88 -21.41
N MET A 143 7.42 18.15 -21.66
CA MET A 143 7.05 19.28 -20.78
C MET A 143 5.52 19.44 -20.62
N ASN A 144 4.73 18.39 -20.86
CA ASN A 144 3.29 18.36 -20.73
C ASN A 144 2.84 17.10 -19.95
N MET A 145 2.47 17.35 -18.69
CA MET A 145 1.09 17.07 -18.24
C MET A 145 0.75 15.71 -17.61
N VAL A 146 1.69 14.98 -17.02
CA VAL A 146 1.35 13.97 -16.00
C VAL A 146 2.19 14.21 -14.75
N GLU A 147 1.60 14.89 -13.77
CA GLU A 147 2.16 14.94 -12.42
C GLU A 147 2.20 13.49 -11.91
N ARG A 148 3.39 12.88 -11.81
CA ARG A 148 3.53 11.54 -11.24
C ARG A 148 3.50 11.63 -9.71
N VAL A 149 2.84 10.67 -9.07
CA VAL A 149 2.76 10.56 -7.62
C VAL A 149 3.46 9.28 -7.20
N GLU A 150 4.29 9.39 -6.16
CA GLU A 150 4.90 8.25 -5.48
C GLU A 150 3.86 7.65 -4.52
N LEU A 151 3.41 6.44 -4.82
CA LEU A 151 2.43 5.70 -4.00
C LEU A 151 3.11 4.79 -2.99
N VAL A 152 4.24 4.21 -3.37
CA VAL A 152 5.12 3.44 -2.50
C VAL A 152 6.49 4.09 -2.57
N GLY A 153 7.01 4.47 -1.40
CA GLY A 153 8.23 5.25 -1.24
C GLY A 153 8.96 4.91 0.06
N GLU A 154 10.14 5.49 0.25
CA GLU A 154 11.12 5.26 1.35
C GLU A 154 10.83 4.06 2.28
N LEU A 155 11.21 2.88 1.78
CA LEU A 155 11.12 1.60 2.47
C LEU A 155 12.46 1.26 3.14
N GLY A 156 12.80 1.90 4.27
CA GLY A 156 14.01 1.56 5.04
C GLY A 156 15.32 2.21 4.55
N ASN A 157 16.47 1.52 4.70
CA ASN A 157 17.79 2.12 4.42
C ASN A 157 18.08 2.21 2.91
N GLU A 158 18.52 3.41 2.50
CA GLU A 158 19.20 3.76 1.24
C GLU A 158 18.74 3.07 -0.06
N PHE A 159 17.79 3.75 -0.71
CA PHE A 159 17.83 4.12 -2.14
C PHE A 159 18.24 3.03 -3.15
N ALA A 160 17.37 2.05 -3.39
CA ALA A 160 17.15 1.60 -4.75
C ALA A 160 16.00 2.42 -5.35
N ALA A 161 16.25 3.14 -6.46
CA ALA A 161 15.17 3.70 -7.28
C ALA A 161 14.23 2.59 -7.81
N GLU A 162 14.68 1.35 -7.73
CA GLU A 162 13.96 0.20 -8.24
C GLU A 162 12.73 -0.14 -7.39
N ASP A 163 12.78 0.07 -6.08
CA ASP A 163 11.71 -0.33 -5.13
C ASP A 163 10.52 0.64 -5.08
N LYS A 164 10.66 1.83 -5.66
CA LYS A 164 9.61 2.86 -5.64
C LYS A 164 8.44 2.44 -6.52
N VAL A 165 7.27 2.99 -6.27
CA VAL A 165 6.14 2.89 -7.21
C VAL A 165 5.61 4.27 -7.51
N ARG A 166 5.79 4.68 -8.77
CA ARG A 166 5.28 5.95 -9.28
C ARG A 166 4.26 5.72 -10.35
N VAL A 167 3.20 6.52 -10.32
CA VAL A 167 2.10 6.45 -11.31
C VAL A 167 1.61 7.84 -11.69
N GLY A 168 0.97 7.93 -12.84
CA GLY A 168 0.30 9.17 -13.26
C GLY A 168 -0.83 9.61 -12.34
N LYS A 169 -0.96 10.91 -12.11
CA LYS A 169 -2.10 11.52 -11.41
C LYS A 169 -3.24 11.78 -12.38
N VAL A 170 -4.43 11.31 -12.05
CA VAL A 170 -5.65 11.53 -12.85
C VAL A 170 -6.51 12.62 -12.19
N GLY A 171 -6.66 13.74 -12.89
CA GLY A 171 -7.52 14.85 -12.45
C GLY A 171 -9.00 14.49 -12.52
N VAL A 172 -9.73 14.74 -11.43
CA VAL A 172 -11.20 14.67 -11.39
C VAL A 172 -11.75 16.02 -11.80
N GLU A 173 -12.36 16.06 -12.97
CA GLU A 173 -13.06 17.23 -13.46
C GLU A 173 -14.53 17.16 -13.03
N LEU A 174 -14.97 18.10 -12.20
CA LEU A 174 -16.40 18.34 -12.07
C LEU A 174 -16.85 19.11 -13.30
N VAL A 175 -17.60 18.43 -14.16
CA VAL A 175 -18.37 19.10 -15.20
C VAL A 175 -19.45 19.92 -14.51
N VAL A 176 -19.12 21.17 -14.16
CA VAL A 176 -20.13 22.16 -13.82
C VAL A 176 -20.94 22.36 -15.09
N LYS A 177 -22.16 21.82 -15.13
CA LYS A 177 -23.10 22.12 -16.23
C LYS A 177 -23.10 23.64 -16.39
N PRO A 178 -22.76 24.18 -17.57
CA PRO A 178 -22.70 25.63 -17.73
C PRO A 178 -24.08 26.16 -17.39
N SER A 179 -24.16 27.04 -16.39
CA SER A 179 -25.34 27.88 -16.23
C SER A 179 -25.55 28.56 -17.58
N LEU A 180 -26.72 28.40 -18.19
CA LEU A 180 -27.12 28.89 -19.53
C LEU A 180 -27.09 30.43 -19.67
N ARG A 181 -26.33 31.16 -18.84
CA ARG A 181 -26.25 32.61 -18.77
C ARG A 181 -24.86 33.11 -18.38
N SER A 182 -23.85 32.88 -19.21
CA SER A 182 -22.76 33.85 -19.34
C SER A 182 -22.08 33.72 -20.69
N ASN A 183 -22.60 34.44 -21.67
CA ASN A 183 -21.94 34.65 -22.96
C ASN A 183 -20.84 35.69 -22.78
N ARG A 184 -19.73 35.33 -22.12
CA ARG A 184 -18.49 36.12 -22.13
C ARG A 184 -17.42 35.37 -22.92
N ARG A 185 -17.30 35.81 -24.17
CA ARG A 185 -16.25 35.49 -25.14
C ARG A 185 -14.87 35.72 -24.49
N GLY A 186 -14.03 34.69 -24.42
CA GLY A 186 -12.60 34.85 -24.17
C GLY A 186 -12.02 34.32 -22.84
N SER A 187 -12.73 33.54 -22.03
CA SER A 187 -12.07 32.82 -20.94
C SER A 187 -11.45 31.54 -21.49
N ARG A 188 -10.11 31.48 -21.59
CA ARG A 188 -9.37 30.21 -21.69
C ARG A 188 -9.97 29.28 -20.64
N HIS A 189 -10.62 28.20 -21.09
CA HIS A 189 -11.12 27.14 -20.23
C HIS A 189 -9.91 26.47 -19.55
N GLY A 190 -9.38 27.10 -18.51
CA GLY A 190 -8.56 26.40 -17.53
C GLY A 190 -9.47 25.38 -16.89
N ARG A 191 -9.40 24.12 -17.33
CA ARG A 191 -10.07 22.99 -16.68
C ARG A 191 -9.69 23.06 -15.20
N LYS A 192 -10.61 23.51 -14.34
CA LYS A 192 -10.37 23.52 -12.91
C LYS A 192 -10.56 22.09 -12.44
N THR A 193 -9.46 21.37 -12.31
CA THR A 193 -9.42 20.08 -11.64
C THR A 193 -9.87 20.32 -10.19
N SER A 194 -10.97 19.68 -9.79
CA SER A 194 -11.50 19.84 -8.43
C SER A 194 -10.69 19.02 -7.42
N GLY A 195 -10.01 17.98 -7.91
CA GLY A 195 -9.14 17.09 -7.16
C GLY A 195 -8.49 16.10 -8.10
N SER A 196 -7.80 15.12 -7.56
CA SER A 196 -7.16 14.06 -8.35
C SER A 196 -7.03 12.79 -7.54
N TYR A 197 -6.88 11.68 -8.23
CA TYR A 197 -6.56 10.39 -7.64
C TYR A 197 -5.44 9.74 -8.42
N ALA A 198 -4.73 8.83 -7.77
CA ALA A 198 -3.72 7.98 -8.35
C ALA A 198 -3.88 6.59 -7.72
N TYR A 199 -3.59 5.55 -8.49
CA TYR A 199 -3.66 4.18 -8.00
C TYR A 199 -2.65 3.28 -8.70
N TRP A 200 -2.28 2.23 -7.98
CA TRP A 200 -1.50 1.10 -8.44
C TRP A 200 -2.09 -0.15 -7.81
N VAL A 201 -2.09 -1.24 -8.57
CA VAL A 201 -2.41 -2.57 -8.06
C VAL A 201 -1.13 -3.39 -8.03
N GLY A 202 -0.75 -3.86 -6.85
CA GLY A 202 0.32 -4.84 -6.68
C GLY A 202 -0.22 -6.27 -6.71
N ASP A 203 0.55 -7.19 -7.30
CA ASP A 203 0.25 -8.61 -7.27
C ASP A 203 0.84 -9.26 -6.01
N GLU A 204 -0.03 -9.69 -5.10
CA GLU A 204 0.37 -10.40 -3.89
C GLU A 204 0.82 -11.84 -4.16
N GLY A 205 0.51 -12.39 -5.34
CA GLY A 205 0.95 -13.72 -5.77
C GLY A 205 2.46 -13.82 -6.05
N LEU A 206 3.13 -12.69 -6.22
CA LEU A 206 4.59 -12.63 -6.40
C LEU A 206 5.36 -12.56 -5.07
N LYS A 207 4.65 -12.40 -3.96
CA LYS A 207 5.23 -12.22 -2.63
C LYS A 207 5.20 -13.50 -1.82
N ALA A 208 6.15 -13.66 -0.93
CA ALA A 208 6.21 -14.78 0.00
C ALA A 208 5.17 -14.61 1.12
N LYS A 209 4.25 -15.57 1.24
CA LYS A 209 3.23 -15.58 2.30
C LYS A 209 3.81 -16.03 3.64
N ILE A 210 3.98 -15.09 4.57
CA ILE A 210 4.69 -15.34 5.84
C ILE A 210 3.81 -15.89 6.97
N ASN A 211 2.49 -15.73 6.87
CA ASN A 211 1.53 -16.16 7.89
C ASN A 211 1.02 -17.60 7.67
N MET A 212 1.68 -18.38 6.81
CA MET A 212 1.31 -19.77 6.58
C MET A 212 1.70 -20.64 7.79
N PRO A 213 0.76 -21.37 8.42
CA PRO A 213 1.08 -22.27 9.50
C PRO A 213 1.79 -23.51 8.94
N ARG A 214 3.12 -23.50 8.95
CA ARG A 214 3.94 -24.67 8.63
C ARG A 214 4.39 -25.35 9.91
N GLY A 215 4.20 -26.66 9.99
CA GLY A 215 4.79 -27.49 11.04
C GLY A 215 6.30 -27.57 10.89
N GLU A 216 7.01 -27.88 11.97
CA GLU A 216 8.48 -27.94 11.97
C GLU A 216 9.01 -29.00 10.99
N ASP A 217 8.32 -30.12 10.84
CA ASP A 217 8.66 -31.19 9.89
C ASP A 217 8.65 -30.69 8.43
N ALA A 218 7.69 -29.83 8.07
CA ALA A 218 7.58 -29.28 6.72
C ALA A 218 8.65 -28.21 6.43
N LEU A 219 9.09 -27.47 7.46
CA LEU A 219 10.19 -26.51 7.34
C LEU A 219 11.52 -27.26 7.14
N ASN A 220 11.75 -28.31 7.93
CA ASN A 220 12.94 -29.14 7.85
C ASN A 220 13.03 -29.93 6.54
N SER A 221 11.89 -30.41 6.00
CA SER A 221 11.87 -31.20 4.76
C SER A 221 12.01 -30.35 3.50
N THR A 222 11.50 -29.12 3.51
CA THR A 222 11.53 -28.27 2.31
C THR A 222 12.75 -27.36 2.28
N GLY A 223 13.33 -26.96 3.42
CA GLY A 223 14.45 -26.00 3.45
C GLY A 223 14.11 -24.60 2.90
N PHE A 224 12.87 -24.40 2.41
CA PHE A 224 12.38 -23.17 1.79
C PHE A 224 11.37 -22.50 2.74
N GLY A 225 11.91 -21.90 3.81
CA GLY A 225 11.16 -21.08 4.78
C GLY A 225 11.23 -19.58 4.48
N VAL A 226 10.44 -18.80 5.20
CA VAL A 226 10.53 -17.33 5.19
C VAL A 226 11.93 -16.86 5.65
N SER A 227 12.65 -17.71 6.37
CA SER A 227 14.01 -17.48 6.87
C SER A 227 15.07 -17.23 5.80
N VAL A 228 14.81 -17.55 4.53
CA VAL A 228 15.73 -17.27 3.40
C VAL A 228 15.69 -15.78 3.02
N ILE A 229 14.63 -15.07 3.38
CA ILE A 229 14.47 -13.64 3.08
C ILE A 229 15.35 -12.84 4.04
N PRO A 230 16.24 -11.96 3.55
CA PRO A 230 17.08 -11.17 4.42
C PRO A 230 16.26 -10.29 5.38
N GLY A 231 16.53 -10.38 6.67
CA GLY A 231 15.77 -9.73 7.75
C GLY A 231 14.68 -10.60 8.38
N PHE A 232 14.42 -11.81 7.85
CA PHE A 232 13.43 -12.76 8.37
C PHE A 232 14.04 -14.05 8.91
N GLU A 233 15.36 -14.12 9.05
CA GLU A 233 16.10 -15.34 9.41
C GLU A 233 15.60 -15.95 10.72
N THR A 234 15.25 -15.10 11.68
CA THR A 234 14.76 -15.53 13.00
C THR A 234 13.24 -15.57 13.11
N PHE A 235 12.51 -15.16 12.07
CA PHE A 235 11.05 -14.98 12.12
C PHE A 235 10.31 -16.27 12.50
N GLU A 236 10.63 -17.37 11.84
CA GLU A 236 9.93 -18.66 12.07
C GLU A 236 10.27 -19.25 13.45
N SER A 237 11.47 -18.98 13.98
CA SER A 237 11.87 -19.41 15.33
C SER A 237 11.20 -18.59 16.45
N GLN A 238 11.00 -17.29 16.21
CA GLN A 238 10.42 -16.40 17.21
C GLN A 238 8.90 -16.39 17.17
N VAL A 239 8.28 -16.70 16.03
CA VAL A 239 6.82 -16.69 15.86
C VAL A 239 6.30 -18.12 15.63
N PRO A 240 5.77 -18.79 16.68
CA PRO A 240 5.20 -20.12 16.57
C PRO A 240 4.07 -20.19 15.54
N ALA A 241 3.83 -21.38 14.97
CA ALA A 241 2.82 -21.59 13.93
C ALA A 241 1.41 -21.11 14.32
N GLN A 242 1.03 -21.27 15.60
CA GLN A 242 -0.26 -20.86 16.15
C GLN A 242 -0.43 -19.33 16.23
N THR A 243 0.68 -18.60 16.34
CA THR A 243 0.70 -17.13 16.32
C THR A 243 0.77 -16.62 14.89
N ARG A 244 1.52 -17.30 14.00
CA ARG A 244 1.60 -16.96 12.57
C ARG A 244 0.24 -16.90 11.90
N SER A 245 -0.64 -17.85 12.17
CA SER A 245 -2.01 -17.86 11.59
C SER A 245 -2.89 -16.69 12.05
N LYS A 246 -2.49 -15.94 13.09
CA LYS A 246 -3.22 -14.77 13.61
C LYS A 246 -2.68 -13.44 13.07
N LEU A 247 -1.63 -13.46 12.25
CA LEU A 247 -1.08 -12.26 11.63
C LEU A 247 -2.02 -11.80 10.51
N LEU A 248 -2.70 -10.68 10.75
CA LEU A 248 -3.72 -10.13 9.85
C LEU A 248 -3.20 -9.01 8.95
N ASN A 249 -2.16 -8.29 9.40
CA ASN A 249 -1.59 -7.15 8.69
C ASN A 249 -0.10 -6.99 9.07
N GLU A 250 0.63 -6.20 8.30
CA GLU A 250 2.05 -5.88 8.53
C GLU A 250 2.31 -5.32 9.94
N ALA A 251 1.39 -4.52 10.48
CA ALA A 251 1.48 -4.00 11.84
C ALA A 251 1.51 -5.13 12.88
N SER A 252 0.68 -6.16 12.70
CA SER A 252 0.68 -7.34 13.56
C SER A 252 1.98 -8.13 13.45
N VAL A 253 2.65 -8.11 12.30
CA VAL A 253 3.95 -8.78 12.10
C VAL A 253 5.04 -8.09 12.92
N ALA A 254 5.10 -6.76 12.87
CA ALA A 254 6.04 -5.97 13.68
C ALA A 254 5.77 -6.13 15.18
N ASP A 255 4.49 -6.12 15.56
CA ASP A 255 4.06 -6.11 16.96
C ASP A 255 4.02 -7.51 17.60
N ALA A 256 3.98 -8.59 16.80
CA ALA A 256 3.78 -9.95 17.33
C ALA A 256 4.89 -10.41 18.28
N THR A 257 6.14 -9.99 18.07
CA THR A 257 7.28 -10.47 18.87
C THR A 257 8.55 -9.61 18.80
N GLY A 258 8.61 -8.60 17.91
CA GLY A 258 9.89 -7.95 17.58
C GLY A 258 10.82 -8.82 16.71
N ALA A 259 10.31 -9.93 16.15
CA ALA A 259 11.09 -10.84 15.32
C ALA A 259 11.60 -10.22 14.01
N VAL A 260 10.90 -9.20 13.51
CA VAL A 260 11.31 -8.44 12.32
C VAL A 260 11.16 -6.96 12.63
N SER A 261 12.18 -6.16 12.30
CA SER A 261 12.11 -4.72 12.50
C SER A 261 11.15 -4.08 11.48
N LYS A 262 10.52 -2.95 11.85
CA LYS A 262 9.69 -2.17 10.90
C LYS A 262 10.46 -1.74 9.66
N LYS A 263 11.77 -1.52 9.82
CA LYS A 263 12.66 -1.15 8.72
C LYS A 263 12.84 -2.30 7.74
N ASP A 264 13.04 -3.52 8.23
CA ASP A 264 13.21 -4.70 7.37
C ASP A 264 11.88 -5.10 6.71
N LEU A 265 10.75 -4.98 7.43
CA LEU A 265 9.42 -5.16 6.85
C LEU A 265 9.17 -4.19 5.70
N ASN A 266 9.48 -2.91 5.90
CA ASN A 266 9.34 -1.92 4.85
C ASN A 266 10.28 -2.26 3.69
N ALA A 267 11.57 -2.49 3.93
CA ALA A 267 12.53 -2.86 2.88
C ALA A 267 12.10 -4.08 2.06
N ARG A 268 11.30 -4.99 2.64
CA ARG A 268 10.78 -6.20 2.01
C ARG A 268 9.31 -6.09 1.57
N PHE A 269 8.77 -4.88 1.40
CA PHE A 269 7.36 -4.66 1.02
C PHE A 269 6.93 -5.39 -0.26
N HIS A 270 7.82 -5.52 -1.24
CA HIS A 270 7.56 -6.25 -2.49
C HIS A 270 7.87 -7.75 -2.39
N ASP A 271 8.52 -8.20 -1.32
CA ASP A 271 8.99 -9.58 -1.18
C ASP A 271 8.08 -10.41 -0.27
N VAL A 272 7.40 -9.79 0.70
CA VAL A 272 6.59 -10.49 1.71
C VAL A 272 5.14 -10.04 1.76
N THR A 273 4.26 -10.96 2.15
CA THR A 273 2.85 -10.66 2.38
C THR A 273 2.22 -11.52 3.47
N VAL A 274 1.19 -10.99 4.11
CA VAL A 274 0.26 -11.75 4.96
C VAL A 274 -1.06 -12.06 4.23
N HIS A 275 -1.22 -11.55 3.01
CA HIS A 275 -2.42 -11.70 2.20
C HIS A 275 -2.15 -12.61 1.02
N GLY A 276 -3.01 -13.59 0.80
CA GLY A 276 -2.88 -14.49 -0.33
C GLY A 276 -3.90 -15.61 -0.26
N HIS A 277 -4.76 -15.67 -1.27
CA HIS A 277 -5.72 -16.75 -1.46
C HIS A 277 -5.63 -17.19 -2.91
N GLY A 278 -5.46 -18.48 -3.12
CA GLY A 278 -5.41 -19.08 -4.45
C GLY A 278 -6.57 -20.03 -4.63
N VAL A 279 -7.04 -20.13 -5.86
CA VAL A 279 -7.96 -21.17 -6.31
C VAL A 279 -7.31 -21.86 -7.50
N LEU A 280 -7.46 -23.17 -7.61
CA LEU A 280 -6.93 -23.95 -8.73
C LEU A 280 -7.78 -23.68 -9.98
N ALA A 281 -7.50 -22.57 -10.66
CA ALA A 281 -8.17 -22.15 -11.89
C ALA A 281 -7.49 -22.74 -13.14
N ASN A 282 -8.32 -23.08 -14.13
CA ASN A 282 -7.89 -23.46 -15.46
C ASN A 282 -7.78 -22.20 -16.32
N VAL A 283 -6.60 -21.60 -16.34
CA VAL A 283 -6.34 -20.33 -17.03
C VAL A 283 -6.54 -20.44 -18.55
N LYS A 284 -6.28 -21.60 -19.16
CA LYS A 284 -6.48 -21.81 -20.60
C LYS A 284 -7.97 -21.97 -20.94
N GLY A 285 -8.65 -22.89 -20.26
CA GLY A 285 -10.04 -23.24 -20.57
C GLY A 285 -11.13 -22.45 -19.82
N GLY A 286 -10.74 -21.62 -18.84
CA GLY A 286 -11.66 -21.01 -17.88
C GLY A 286 -12.19 -21.99 -16.82
N GLY A 287 -12.71 -21.46 -15.72
CA GLY A 287 -13.27 -22.24 -14.61
C GLY A 287 -12.21 -22.92 -13.73
N LEU A 288 -12.65 -23.85 -12.88
CA LEU A 288 -11.77 -24.62 -12.00
C LEU A 288 -11.04 -25.73 -12.76
N ARG A 289 -9.80 -26.02 -12.33
CA ARG A 289 -9.08 -27.22 -12.78
C ARG A 289 -9.88 -28.45 -12.38
N ARG A 290 -10.26 -29.25 -13.36
CA ARG A 290 -11.02 -30.49 -13.15
C ARG A 290 -10.12 -31.69 -12.86
N ASP A 291 -8.90 -31.66 -13.37
CA ASP A 291 -7.93 -32.73 -13.21
C ASP A 291 -6.67 -32.18 -12.51
N LEU A 292 -6.37 -32.75 -11.35
CA LEU A 292 -5.16 -32.46 -10.57
C LEU A 292 -4.08 -33.54 -10.78
N THR A 293 -4.43 -34.60 -11.50
CA THR A 293 -3.55 -35.76 -11.75
C THR A 293 -2.46 -35.44 -12.76
N ALA A 294 -2.62 -34.37 -13.56
CA ALA A 294 -1.59 -33.93 -14.50
C ALA A 294 -0.25 -33.55 -13.84
N GLY A 295 -0.25 -33.18 -12.55
CA GLY A 295 0.98 -32.96 -11.77
C GLY A 295 1.49 -34.20 -11.03
N LEU A 296 0.75 -35.31 -11.08
CA LEU A 296 1.04 -36.58 -10.41
C LEU A 296 1.26 -37.73 -11.41
N GLN A 297 1.07 -37.49 -12.71
CA GLN A 297 1.27 -38.46 -13.76
C GLN A 297 2.75 -38.51 -14.13
N LEU A 298 3.31 -39.72 -14.04
CA LEU A 298 4.67 -40.06 -14.47
C LEU A 298 4.93 -39.71 -15.94
N ASP A 299 3.88 -39.67 -16.76
CA ASP A 299 3.96 -39.42 -18.20
C ASP A 299 3.51 -38.01 -18.61
N ALA A 300 3.38 -37.08 -17.65
CA ALA A 300 2.96 -35.72 -17.95
C ALA A 300 3.93 -35.08 -18.95
N LYS A 301 3.40 -34.52 -20.04
CA LYS A 301 4.18 -33.82 -21.08
C LYS A 301 3.92 -32.32 -21.01
N ASP A 302 4.97 -31.52 -21.16
CA ASP A 302 4.86 -30.07 -21.21
C ASP A 302 4.24 -29.59 -22.53
N SER A 303 4.17 -28.28 -22.71
CA SER A 303 3.64 -27.65 -23.93
C SER A 303 4.48 -27.90 -25.19
N GLU A 304 5.70 -28.43 -25.04
CA GLU A 304 6.63 -28.76 -26.12
C GLU A 304 6.67 -30.27 -26.40
N GLY A 305 5.97 -31.07 -25.59
CA GLY A 305 5.83 -32.52 -25.74
C GLY A 305 6.87 -33.32 -24.97
N GLU A 306 7.70 -32.65 -24.17
CA GLU A 306 8.74 -33.27 -23.34
C GLU A 306 8.15 -33.74 -22.01
N LEU A 307 8.64 -34.86 -21.50
CA LEU A 307 8.19 -35.39 -20.21
C LEU A 307 8.60 -34.43 -19.09
N VAL A 308 7.62 -33.95 -18.34
CA VAL A 308 7.76 -33.04 -17.19
C VAL A 308 8.51 -33.72 -16.05
N LEU A 309 8.41 -35.05 -15.94
CA LEU A 309 9.11 -35.87 -14.95
C LEU A 309 9.96 -36.89 -15.69
N THR A 310 11.24 -36.58 -15.91
CA THR A 310 12.23 -37.54 -16.38
C THR A 310 12.56 -38.50 -15.22
N GLY A 311 12.52 -39.80 -15.50
CA GLY A 311 12.31 -40.90 -14.55
C GLY A 311 13.32 -41.14 -13.41
N ASP A 312 14.13 -40.16 -13.01
CA ASP A 312 15.07 -40.28 -11.88
C ASP A 312 14.87 -39.22 -10.79
N GLU A 313 14.14 -38.13 -11.06
CA GLU A 313 13.87 -37.05 -10.09
C GLU A 313 12.49 -37.20 -9.44
N GLN A 314 12.36 -38.18 -8.55
CA GLN A 314 11.18 -38.29 -7.69
C GLN A 314 11.14 -37.12 -6.70
N ILE A 315 10.23 -36.16 -6.92
CA ILE A 315 9.97 -35.06 -5.96
C ILE A 315 9.37 -35.62 -4.65
N PHE A 316 8.76 -36.80 -4.69
CA PHE A 316 8.28 -37.54 -3.52
C PHE A 316 8.74 -38.99 -3.61
N GLY A 317 9.66 -39.39 -2.72
CA GLY A 317 9.93 -40.81 -2.48
C GLY A 317 8.68 -41.48 -1.88
N SER A 318 8.43 -42.75 -2.22
CA SER A 318 7.31 -43.50 -1.66
C SER A 318 7.39 -43.51 -0.13
N VAL A 319 6.51 -42.79 0.55
CA VAL A 319 6.41 -42.87 2.00
C VAL A 319 5.79 -44.21 2.35
N GLY A 320 6.61 -45.15 2.82
CA GLY A 320 6.16 -46.45 3.34
C GLY A 320 6.83 -47.70 2.77
N GLY A 321 7.83 -47.58 1.88
CA GLY A 321 8.60 -48.73 1.40
C GLY A 321 9.90 -48.91 2.17
N GLY A 322 9.98 -49.91 3.06
CA GLY A 322 11.24 -50.36 3.62
C GLY A 322 12.15 -50.89 2.51
N GLU A 323 13.43 -50.56 2.61
CA GLU A 323 14.51 -50.89 1.67
C GLU A 323 14.48 -52.36 1.20
N SER A 324 14.44 -52.59 -0.11
CA SER A 324 15.08 -53.72 -0.80
C SER A 324 15.10 -53.50 -2.32
N PRO A 325 16.28 -53.36 -2.95
CA PRO A 325 16.39 -53.29 -4.39
C PRO A 325 16.50 -54.72 -4.94
N SER A 326 15.39 -55.33 -5.33
CA SER A 326 15.31 -56.39 -6.35
C SER A 326 13.96 -57.10 -6.31
N GLN A 327 13.14 -56.87 -7.33
CA GLN A 327 12.54 -57.92 -8.18
C GLN A 327 11.47 -57.27 -9.05
N SER A 328 11.51 -57.61 -10.33
CA SER A 328 10.49 -57.21 -11.30
C SER A 328 9.17 -57.89 -10.97
N GLY A 329 8.10 -57.11 -10.86
CA GLY A 329 6.74 -57.58 -10.65
C GLY A 329 6.34 -57.62 -9.17
N GLY A 330 5.79 -56.51 -8.67
CA GLY A 330 5.22 -56.44 -7.32
C GLY A 330 3.94 -55.62 -7.33
N GLY A 331 2.79 -56.28 -7.17
CA GLY A 331 1.50 -55.63 -6.99
C GLY A 331 1.47 -54.81 -5.70
N GLY A 332 1.09 -53.54 -5.80
CA GLY A 332 0.97 -52.65 -4.65
C GLY A 332 -0.39 -52.79 -3.96
N PHE A 333 -0.40 -52.98 -2.64
CA PHE A 333 -1.59 -52.97 -1.81
C PHE A 333 -1.68 -51.66 -1.03
N VAL A 334 -2.85 -51.00 -1.03
CA VAL A 334 -3.08 -49.75 -0.28
C VAL A 334 -3.44 -50.08 1.18
N PRO A 335 -2.60 -49.72 2.18
CA PRO A 335 -2.95 -49.94 3.58
C PRO A 335 -4.08 -48.98 4.00
N GLY A 336 -5.10 -49.55 4.65
CA GLY A 336 -6.41 -48.95 4.91
C GLY A 336 -6.45 -47.81 5.94
N ARG A 337 -5.75 -46.70 5.71
CA ARG A 337 -6.01 -45.43 6.38
C ARG A 337 -5.99 -44.28 5.38
N GLY A 338 -7.17 -43.78 5.02
CA GLY A 338 -7.33 -42.52 4.31
C GLY A 338 -8.52 -42.46 3.37
N PHE A 339 -8.84 -43.56 2.69
CA PHE A 339 -9.85 -43.56 1.62
C PHE A 339 -10.67 -44.86 1.62
N PRO A 340 -11.86 -44.87 2.26
CA PRO A 340 -12.73 -46.05 2.34
C PRO A 340 -13.25 -46.53 0.96
N GLU A 341 -13.25 -45.65 -0.04
CA GLU A 341 -13.86 -45.88 -1.36
C GLU A 341 -12.98 -46.70 -2.31
N LEU A 342 -11.71 -46.94 -1.97
CA LEU A 342 -10.73 -47.66 -2.78
C LEU A 342 -10.39 -49.05 -2.21
N GLN A 343 -11.17 -49.56 -1.26
CA GLN A 343 -11.00 -50.92 -0.74
C GLN A 343 -11.33 -51.97 -1.82
N GLY A 344 -10.34 -52.78 -2.21
CA GLY A 344 -10.55 -54.00 -3.01
C GLY A 344 -10.13 -53.93 -4.49
N TYR A 345 -9.49 -52.85 -4.95
CA TYR A 345 -8.95 -52.78 -6.31
C TYR A 345 -7.46 -53.16 -6.34
N GLU A 346 -7.14 -54.27 -7.01
CA GLU A 346 -5.76 -54.60 -7.40
C GLU A 346 -5.40 -53.86 -8.68
N LEU A 347 -4.34 -53.05 -8.63
CA LEU A 347 -3.77 -52.41 -9.82
C LEU A 347 -2.73 -53.35 -10.41
N TRP A 348 -3.06 -53.92 -11.57
CA TRP A 348 -2.12 -54.66 -12.40
C TRP A 348 -1.49 -53.69 -13.40
N ASN A 349 -0.16 -53.51 -13.31
CA ASN A 349 0.62 -52.90 -14.39
C ASN A 349 0.82 -53.96 -15.48
N ASN A 350 0.42 -53.64 -16.71
CA ASN A 350 0.88 -54.34 -17.91
C ASN A 350 2.12 -53.65 -18.47
#